data_AF-A0A497GQA4-F1
#
_entry.id   AF-A0A497GQA4-F1
#
_cell.length_a   1.000
_cell.length_b   1.000
_cell.length_c   1.000
_cell.angle_alpha   90.00
_cell.angle_beta   90.00
_cell.angle_gamma   90.00
#
_symmetry.space_group_name_H-M   'P 1'
#
loop_
_entity.id
_entity.type
_entity.pdbx_description
1 polymer ?
#
loop_
_entity_poly.entity_id
_entity_poly.type
_entity_poly.pdbx_seq_one_letter_code
_entity_poly.pdbx_strand_id
1 'polypeptide(L)'
;MLILSKVSKKWLVTIPAEVRRRLGIEEGDYLAWEVDEKHDVIVVRVIKDPLRILEGKYDDSELTYDEVEGMADEILLRKAHASNRAWYAHSPCQ
;
A
#
# COMPACT_ATOMS: atom_id res chain seq x y z
N MET A 1 16.68 9.25 24.50
CA MET A 1 16.06 8.32 25.47
C MET A 1 16.80 7.00 25.35
N LEU A 2 17.29 6.44 26.44
CA LEU A 2 18.05 5.19 26.44
C LEU A 2 17.30 4.17 27.29
N ILE A 3 16.88 3.06 26.69
CA ILE A 3 16.16 1.97 27.36
C ILE A 3 16.97 0.69 27.17
N LEU A 4 17.31 0.03 28.26
CA LEU A 4 18.01 -1.25 28.22
C LEU A 4 16.99 -2.39 28.11
N SER A 5 17.29 -3.40 27.29
CA SER A 5 16.50 -4.64 27.22
C SER A 5 17.46 -5.83 27.24
N LYS A 6 17.10 -6.88 27.96
CA LYS A 6 17.90 -8.10 28.05
C LYS A 6 17.54 -9.04 26.92
N VAL A 7 18.54 -9.57 26.23
CA VAL A 7 18.37 -10.65 25.27
C VAL A 7 17.98 -11.93 26.01
N SER A 8 16.84 -12.50 25.64
CA SER A 8 16.32 -13.73 26.22
C SER A 8 16.96 -14.96 25.56
N LYS A 9 16.59 -16.15 26.04
CA LYS A 9 16.90 -17.41 25.37
C LYS A 9 16.36 -17.37 23.94
N LYS A 10 17.07 -17.98 22.99
CA LYS A 10 16.77 -17.96 21.55
C LYS A 10 16.92 -16.59 20.85
N TRP A 11 17.74 -15.68 21.41
CA TRP A 11 18.09 -14.40 20.77
C TRP A 11 16.90 -13.44 20.60
N LEU A 12 15.87 -13.57 21.44
CA LEU A 12 14.69 -12.72 21.41
C LEU A 12 14.87 -11.50 22.32
N VAL A 13 14.38 -10.34 21.88
CA VAL A 13 14.32 -9.12 22.68
C VAL A 13 12.87 -8.63 22.70
N THR A 14 12.36 -8.32 23.89
CA THR A 14 11.05 -7.70 24.04
C THR A 14 11.17 -6.21 23.74
N ILE A 15 10.38 -5.72 22.78
CA ILE A 15 10.30 -4.28 22.49
C ILE A 15 9.66 -3.57 23.69
N PRO A 16 10.32 -2.62 24.37
CA PRO A 16 9.76 -1.94 25.53
C PRO A 16 8.44 -1.22 25.23
N ALA A 17 7.51 -1.20 26.19
CA ALA A 17 6.19 -0.61 26.01
C ALA A 17 6.22 0.87 25.60
N GLU A 18 7.23 1.62 26.06
CA GLU A 18 7.41 3.02 25.68
C GLU A 18 7.82 3.18 24.21
N VAL A 19 8.69 2.29 23.70
CA VAL A 19 9.08 2.26 22.29
C VAL A 19 7.88 1.89 21.42
N ARG A 20 7.11 0.87 21.82
CA ARG A 20 5.89 0.45 21.09
C ARG A 20 4.89 1.60 20.96
N ARG A 21 4.58 2.28 22.07
CA ARG A 21 3.62 3.41 22.06
C ARG A 21 4.10 4.57 21.21
N ARG A 22 5.39 4.90 21.27
CA ARG A 22 5.94 6.08 20.58
C ARG A 22 6.08 5.86 19.07
N LEU A 23 6.40 4.65 18.65
CA LEU A 23 6.48 4.26 17.24
C LEU A 23 5.16 3.67 16.70
N GLY A 24 4.13 3.61 17.56
CA GLY A 24 2.82 3.04 17.25
C GLY A 24 2.87 1.60 16.77
N ILE A 25 3.80 0.77 17.26
CA ILE A 25 3.98 -0.61 16.78
C ILE A 25 2.78 -1.46 17.17
N GLU A 26 2.22 -2.16 16.19
CA GLU A 26 1.09 -3.06 16.37
C GLU A 26 1.47 -4.50 15.98
N GLU A 27 0.63 -5.46 16.35
CA GLU A 27 0.79 -6.84 15.91
C GLU A 27 0.64 -6.92 14.39
N GLY A 28 1.50 -7.69 13.73
CA GLY A 28 1.57 -7.78 12.26
C GLY A 28 2.57 -6.81 11.61
N ASP A 29 3.03 -5.77 12.32
CA ASP A 29 4.07 -4.89 11.82
C ASP A 29 5.42 -5.61 11.66
N TYR A 30 6.18 -5.23 10.64
CA TYR A 30 7.51 -5.75 10.37
C TYR A 30 8.60 -4.83 10.94
N LEU A 31 9.74 -5.42 11.32
CA LEU A 31 10.94 -4.69 11.72
C LEU A 31 12.04 -4.90 10.69
N ALA A 32 12.52 -3.81 10.10
CA ALA A 32 13.72 -3.81 9.26
C ALA A 32 14.93 -3.45 10.11
N TRP A 33 16.00 -4.25 9.97
CA TRP A 33 17.24 -4.11 10.72
C TRP A 33 18.36 -3.71 9.77
N GLU A 34 19.09 -2.67 10.11
CA GLU A 34 20.25 -2.17 9.38
C GLU A 34 21.43 -2.12 10.35
N VAL A 35 22.55 -2.74 9.97
CA VAL A 35 23.78 -2.75 10.79
C VAL A 35 24.72 -1.69 10.25
N ASP A 36 25.02 -0.70 11.09
CA ASP A 36 26.03 0.31 10.81
C ASP A 36 27.37 -0.13 11.43
N GLU A 37 28.19 -0.80 10.61
CA GLU A 37 29.50 -1.30 11.03
C GLU A 37 30.48 -0.20 11.46
N LYS A 38 30.29 1.04 10.99
CA LYS A 38 31.22 2.14 11.34
C LYS A 38 31.03 2.61 12.78
N HIS A 39 29.78 2.59 13.24
CA HIS A 39 29.41 3.09 14.55
C HIS A 39 29.07 1.96 15.54
N ASP A 40 29.10 0.70 15.09
CA ASP A 40 28.74 -0.49 15.87
C ASP A 40 27.32 -0.38 16.47
N VAL A 41 26.38 0.12 15.65
CA VAL A 41 24.98 0.29 16.05
C VAL A 41 24.05 -0.42 15.09
N ILE A 42 22.91 -0.84 15.63
CA ILE A 42 21.83 -1.40 14.84
C ILE A 42 20.69 -0.38 14.79
N VAL A 43 20.28 -0.03 13.58
CA VAL A 43 19.12 0.82 13.32
C VAL A 43 17.93 -0.08 13.01
N VAL A 44 16.86 0.07 13.79
CA VAL A 44 15.62 -0.69 13.61
C VAL A 44 14.53 0.25 13.13
N ARG A 45 13.92 -0.06 11.99
CA ARG A 45 12.81 0.69 11.40
C ARG A 45 11.53 -0.15 11.45
N VAL A 46 10.42 0.49 11.80
CA VAL A 46 9.09 -0.15 11.78
C VAL A 46 8.51 0.01 10.39
N ILE A 47 8.14 -1.10 9.77
CA ILE A 47 7.41 -1.15 8.52
C ILE A 47 5.99 -1.61 8.86
N LYS A 48 5.01 -0.75 8.59
CA LYS A 48 3.60 -1.09 8.80
C LYS A 48 3.19 -2.24 7.92
N ASP A 49 2.35 -3.12 8.46
CA ASP A 49 1.81 -4.24 7.69
C ASP A 49 1.18 -3.71 6.38
N PRO A 50 1.75 -4.04 5.21
CA PRO A 50 1.21 -3.59 3.94
C PRO A 50 -0.16 -4.20 3.65
N LEU A 51 -0.49 -5.37 4.21
CA LEU A 51 -1.77 -6.05 3.96
C LEU A 51 -2.94 -5.33 4.64
N ARG A 52 -2.72 -4.69 5.79
CA ARG A 52 -3.73 -3.82 6.42
C ARG A 52 -4.24 -2.70 5.52
N ILE A 53 -3.39 -2.18 4.62
CA ILE A 53 -3.80 -1.15 3.65
C ILE A 53 -4.67 -1.76 2.55
N LEU A 54 -4.44 -3.03 2.22
CA LEU A 54 -5.19 -3.76 1.20
C LEU A 54 -6.56 -4.21 1.70
N GLU A 55 -6.71 -4.60 2.97
CA GLU A 55 -8.00 -4.98 3.56
C GLU A 55 -9.07 -3.90 3.35
N GLY A 56 -8.73 -2.62 3.54
CA GLY A 56 -9.67 -1.51 3.30
C GLY A 56 -10.01 -1.23 1.83
N LYS A 57 -9.21 -1.71 0.87
CA LYS A 57 -9.55 -1.61 -0.57
C LYS A 57 -10.48 -2.73 -1.04
N TYR A 58 -10.41 -3.90 -0.43
CA TYR A 58 -11.25 -5.04 -0.81
C TYR A 58 -12.58 -5.09 -0.06
N ASP A 59 -12.76 -4.28 0.98
CA ASP A 59 -14.02 -4.09 1.70
C ASP A 59 -14.91 -2.98 1.10
N ASP A 60 -14.44 -2.34 0.02
CA ASP A 60 -15.23 -1.36 -0.72
C ASP A 60 -16.24 -2.10 -1.60
N SER A 61 -17.53 -2.02 -1.26
CA SER A 61 -18.61 -2.60 -2.07
C SER A 61 -18.66 -2.00 -3.48
N GLU A 62 -18.08 -0.82 -3.69
CA GLU A 62 -18.03 -0.17 -5.01
C GLU A 62 -16.96 -0.77 -5.96
N LEU A 63 -16.06 -1.63 -5.45
CA LEU A 63 -15.05 -2.32 -6.25
C LEU A 63 -15.52 -3.71 -6.73
N THR A 64 -16.82 -3.97 -6.68
CA THR A 64 -17.41 -5.17 -7.28
C THR A 64 -17.21 -5.15 -8.80
N TYR A 65 -16.94 -6.32 -9.39
CA TYR A 65 -16.66 -6.47 -10.83
C TYR A 65 -17.74 -5.80 -11.69
N ASP A 66 -19.00 -5.93 -11.28
CA ASP A 66 -20.17 -5.39 -11.98
C ASP A 66 -20.16 -3.85 -12.03
N GLU A 67 -19.74 -3.16 -10.97
CA GLU A 67 -19.67 -1.70 -10.93
C GLU A 67 -18.47 -1.16 -11.73
N VAL A 68 -17.32 -1.87 -11.67
CA VAL A 68 -16.11 -1.48 -12.40
C VAL A 68 -16.24 -1.71 -13.92
N GLU A 69 -16.90 -2.80 -14.34
CA GLU A 69 -17.17 -3.09 -15.76
C GLU A 69 -18.10 -2.04 -16.39
N GLY A 70 -19.15 -1.63 -15.66
CA GLY A 70 -20.07 -0.59 -16.12
C GLY A 70 -19.39 0.77 -16.38
N MET A 71 -18.46 1.18 -15.51
CA MET A 71 -17.69 2.41 -15.71
C MET A 71 -16.70 2.30 -16.88
N ALA A 72 -16.09 1.14 -17.08
CA ALA A 72 -15.18 0.91 -18.20
C ALA A 72 -15.90 0.98 -19.55
N ASP A 73 -17.10 0.37 -19.63
CA ASP A 73 -17.95 0.42 -20.81
C ASP A 73 -18.41 1.84 -21.12
N GLU A 74 -18.77 2.64 -20.11
CA GLU A 74 -19.15 4.03 -20.31
C GLU A 74 -17.98 4.86 -20.89
N ILE A 75 -16.77 4.65 -20.39
CA ILE A 75 -15.56 5.32 -20.89
C ILE A 75 -15.24 4.87 -22.33
N LEU A 76 -15.39 3.58 -22.64
CA LEU A 76 -15.19 3.03 -23.98
C LEU A 76 -16.24 3.56 -24.97
N LEU A 77 -17.51 3.58 -24.59
CA LEU A 77 -18.61 4.15 -25.38
C LEU A 77 -18.38 5.63 -25.65
N ARG A 78 -18.01 6.42 -24.63
CA ARG A 78 -17.71 7.84 -24.80
C ARG A 78 -16.56 8.08 -25.78
N LYS A 79 -15.51 7.25 -25.75
CA LYS A 79 -14.40 7.31 -26.72
C LYS A 79 -14.83 6.86 -28.12
N ALA A 80 -15.66 5.83 -28.24
CA ALA A 80 -16.19 5.36 -29.52
C ALA A 80 -17.09 6.43 -30.19
N HIS A 81 -17.96 7.09 -29.42
CA HIS A 81 -18.80 8.19 -29.90
C HIS A 81 -17.99 9.44 -30.29
N ALA A 82 -16.89 9.74 -29.58
CA ALA A 82 -15.97 10.81 -29.96
C ALA A 82 -15.23 10.50 -31.28
N SER A 83 -14.87 9.23 -31.51
CA SER A 83 -14.22 8.79 -32.74
C SER A 83 -15.17 8.79 -33.96
N ASN A 84 -16.45 8.46 -33.76
CA ASN A 84 -17.44 8.42 -34.84
C ASN A 84 -17.82 9.81 -35.42
N ARG A 85 -17.58 10.91 -34.69
CA ARG A 85 -17.79 12.28 -35.24
C ARG A 85 -16.68 12.70 -36.20
N ALA A 86 -15.51 12.07 -36.15
CA ALA A 86 -14.38 12.39 -37.05
C ALA A 86 -14.51 11.72 -38.44
N TRP A 87 -15.30 10.65 -38.57
CA TRP A 87 -15.40 9.87 -39.81
C TRP A 87 -16.42 10.42 -40.83
N TYR A 88 -17.47 11.12 -40.39
CA TYR A 88 -18.48 11.69 -41.30
C TYR A 88 -18.12 13.07 -41.88
N ALA A 89 -16.91 13.59 -41.63
CA ALA A 89 -16.43 14.84 -42.21
C ALA A 89 -15.64 14.66 -43.53
N HIS A 90 -15.40 13.41 -43.96
CA HIS A 90 -14.57 13.09 -45.14
C HIS A 90 -15.26 12.14 -46.14
N SER A 91 -16.56 12.33 -46.39
CA SER A 91 -17.18 11.79 -47.62
C SER A 91 -17.27 12.89 -48.67
N PRO A 92 -16.28 13.08 -49.57
CA PRO A 92 -16.51 13.87 -50.75
C PRO A 92 -17.53 13.14 -51.63
N CYS A 93 -18.62 13.82 -51.96
CA CYS A 93 -19.50 13.39 -53.04
C CYS A 93 -18.69 13.28 -54.33
N GLN A 94 -18.64 12.09 -54.93
CA GLN A 94 -18.56 11.88 -56.37
C GLN A 94 -19.06 10.48 -56.71
#